data_AF-A0A956BPW0-F1
#
_entry.id   AF-A0A956BPW0-F1
#
_cell.length_a   1.000
_cell.length_b   1.000
_cell.length_c   1.000
_cell.angle_alpha   90.00
_cell.angle_beta   90.00
_cell.angle_gamma   90.00
#
_symmetry.space_group_name_H-M   'P 1'
#
loop_
_entity.id
_entity.type
_entity.pdbx_description
1 polymer ?
#
loop_
_entity_poly.entity_id
_entity_poly.type
_entity_poly.pdbx_seq_one_letter_code
_entity_poly.pdbx_strand_id
1 'polypeptide(L)'
;MVRHVRQSMHLTGFLHACFRDDAAQVGRHMVDLIAEDARAPLIPGFKDARGAALAAGALSLSIAGSGPTVFAWVEDHEVAHSVESAIRWTFQQQGIACDAWSGPVNRTGAHLCR
;
A
#
# COMPACT_ATOMS: atom_id res chain seq x y z
N MET A 1 -3.45 -24.69 -4.23
CA MET A 1 -4.77 -24.66 -3.57
C MET A 1 -4.76 -23.91 -2.24
N VAL A 2 -3.90 -24.27 -1.26
CA VAL A 2 -3.85 -23.59 0.07
C VAL A 2 -3.61 -22.08 -0.01
N ARG A 3 -2.72 -21.62 -0.90
CA ARG A 3 -2.41 -20.19 -1.10
C ARG A 3 -3.63 -19.37 -1.52
N HIS A 4 -4.46 -19.90 -2.42
CA HIS A 4 -5.70 -19.24 -2.84
C HIS A 4 -6.75 -19.20 -1.74
N VAL A 5 -6.87 -20.27 -0.94
CA VAL A 5 -7.78 -20.27 0.23
C VAL A 5 -7.35 -19.19 1.24
N ARG A 6 -6.05 -19.06 1.51
CA ARG A 6 -5.52 -18.00 2.39
C ARG A 6 -5.71 -16.60 1.78
N GLN A 7 -5.49 -16.44 0.47
CA GLN A 7 -5.76 -15.17 -0.21
C GLN A 7 -7.24 -14.78 -0.06
N SER A 8 -8.17 -15.73 -0.26
CA SER A 8 -9.59 -15.48 -0.05
C SER A 8 -9.93 -15.11 1.39
N MET A 9 -9.24 -15.71 2.38
CA MET A 9 -9.38 -15.31 3.78
C MET A 9 -8.94 -13.86 4.02
N HIS A 10 -7.78 -13.46 3.47
CA HIS A 10 -7.32 -12.07 3.55
C HIS A 10 -8.29 -11.10 2.85
N LEU A 11 -8.78 -11.46 1.66
CA LEU A 11 -9.78 -10.64 0.95
C LEU A 11 -11.07 -10.46 1.76
N THR A 12 -11.64 -11.54 2.29
CA THR A 12 -12.85 -11.48 3.12
C THR A 12 -12.62 -10.67 4.39
N GLY A 13 -11.47 -10.87 5.05
CA GLY A 13 -11.10 -10.11 6.24
C GLY A 13 -10.94 -8.61 5.96
N PHE A 14 -10.34 -8.24 4.83
CA PHE A 14 -10.22 -6.86 4.37
C PHE A 14 -11.59 -6.22 4.14
N LEU A 15 -12.48 -6.91 3.39
CA LEU A 15 -13.83 -6.40 3.13
C LEU A 15 -14.64 -6.23 4.41
N HIS A 16 -14.56 -7.20 5.32
CA HIS A 16 -15.23 -7.14 6.62
C HIS A 16 -14.69 -5.99 7.48
N ALA A 17 -13.36 -5.79 7.51
CA ALA A 17 -12.73 -4.70 8.25
C ALA A 17 -13.15 -3.32 7.70
N CYS A 18 -13.17 -3.16 6.36
CA CYS A 18 -13.68 -1.94 5.72
C CYS A 18 -15.15 -1.69 6.08
N PHE A 19 -16.00 -2.72 6.07
CA PHE A 19 -17.41 -2.59 6.43
C PHE A 19 -17.63 -2.20 7.89
N ARG A 20 -16.71 -2.57 8.78
CA ARG A 20 -16.76 -2.29 10.21
C ARG A 20 -16.00 -1.03 10.63
N ASP A 21 -15.38 -0.34 9.68
CA ASP A 21 -14.50 0.80 9.96
C ASP A 21 -13.34 0.44 10.92
N ASP A 22 -12.75 -0.75 10.75
CA ASP A 22 -11.66 -1.28 11.57
C ASP A 22 -10.32 -1.19 10.82
N ALA A 23 -9.66 -0.04 10.90
CA ALA A 23 -8.42 0.26 10.17
C ALA A 23 -7.26 -0.69 10.52
N ALA A 24 -7.14 -1.08 11.80
CA ALA A 24 -6.14 -2.03 12.24
C ALA A 24 -6.32 -3.40 11.54
N GLN A 25 -7.56 -3.89 11.43
CA GLN A 25 -7.86 -5.12 10.71
C GLN A 25 -7.71 -4.96 9.19
N VAL A 26 -8.00 -3.79 8.63
CA VAL A 26 -7.71 -3.48 7.22
C VAL A 26 -6.22 -3.72 6.93
N GLY A 27 -5.33 -3.10 7.70
CA GLY A 27 -3.87 -3.27 7.53
C GLY A 27 -3.44 -4.73 7.64
N ARG A 28 -3.96 -5.47 8.62
CA ARG A 28 -3.65 -6.91 8.82
C ARG A 28 -4.10 -7.81 7.66
N HIS A 29 -5.16 -7.43 6.96
CA HIS A 29 -5.71 -8.21 5.86
C HIS A 29 -5.27 -7.74 4.47
N MET A 30 -4.56 -6.61 4.36
CA MET A 30 -3.89 -6.16 3.14
C MET A 30 -2.63 -6.99 2.85
N VAL A 31 -2.83 -8.26 2.49
CA VAL A 31 -1.79 -9.22 2.14
C VAL A 31 -2.09 -9.82 0.77
N ASP A 32 -1.14 -9.69 -0.15
CA ASP A 32 -1.19 -10.35 -1.45
C ASP A 32 -0.24 -11.55 -1.47
N LEU A 33 -0.83 -12.72 -1.21
CA LEU A 33 -0.18 -14.02 -1.31
C LEU A 33 -0.27 -14.57 -2.72
N ILE A 34 -0.45 -13.79 -3.80
CA ILE A 34 -0.46 -14.35 -5.16
C ILE A 34 0.49 -13.57 -6.04
N ALA A 35 0.19 -12.30 -6.33
CA ALA A 35 0.91 -11.54 -7.34
C ALA A 35 2.18 -10.88 -6.77
N GLU A 36 2.13 -10.39 -5.54
CA GLU A 36 3.27 -9.70 -4.91
C GLU A 36 4.53 -10.57 -4.82
N ASP A 37 4.44 -11.84 -4.43
CA ASP A 37 5.63 -12.72 -4.37
C ASP A 37 6.37 -12.81 -5.72
N ALA A 38 5.63 -12.77 -6.83
CA ALA A 38 6.21 -12.83 -8.17
C ALA A 38 6.70 -11.46 -8.67
N ARG A 39 6.11 -10.35 -8.19
CA ARG A 39 6.35 -8.99 -8.71
C ARG A 39 7.28 -8.14 -7.84
N ALA A 40 7.28 -8.34 -6.53
CA ALA A 40 8.12 -7.60 -5.60
C ALA A 40 9.61 -7.63 -5.97
N PRO A 41 10.20 -8.75 -6.43
CA PRO A 41 11.60 -8.76 -6.89
C PRO A 41 11.89 -7.85 -8.08
N LEU A 42 10.87 -7.47 -8.86
CA LEU A 42 11.00 -6.58 -10.03
C LEU A 42 10.98 -5.09 -9.65
N ILE A 43 10.71 -4.76 -8.38
CA ILE A 43 10.66 -3.39 -7.86
C ILE A 43 11.83 -3.22 -6.89
N PRO A 44 12.96 -2.64 -7.33
CA PRO A 44 14.11 -2.44 -6.46
C PRO A 44 13.75 -1.59 -5.24
N GLY A 45 14.19 -1.98 -4.05
CA GLY A 45 13.88 -1.28 -2.81
C GLY A 45 12.47 -1.52 -2.24
N PHE A 46 11.64 -2.37 -2.86
CA PHE A 46 10.26 -2.62 -2.40
C PHE A 46 10.15 -3.05 -0.93
N LYS A 47 10.98 -4.02 -0.51
CA LYS A 47 10.97 -4.52 0.88
C LYS A 47 11.41 -3.45 1.88
N ASP A 48 12.41 -2.67 1.51
CA ASP A 48 12.92 -1.58 2.34
C ASP A 48 11.87 -0.48 2.47
N ALA A 49 11.22 -0.12 1.35
CA ALA A 49 10.16 0.88 1.31
C ALA A 49 8.94 0.44 2.14
N ARG A 50 8.56 -0.85 2.08
CA ARG A 50 7.54 -1.43 2.97
C ARG A 50 7.93 -1.28 4.43
N GLY A 51 9.16 -1.64 4.79
CA GLY A 51 9.65 -1.52 6.17
C GLY A 51 9.62 -0.07 6.67
N ALA A 52 10.10 0.86 5.84
CA ALA A 52 10.10 2.29 6.15
C ALA A 52 8.69 2.86 6.31
N ALA A 53 7.76 2.47 5.42
CA ALA A 53 6.36 2.89 5.51
C ALA A 53 5.70 2.41 6.80
N LEU A 54 5.87 1.13 7.15
CA LEU A 54 5.32 0.56 8.39
C LEU A 54 5.92 1.23 9.64
N ALA A 55 7.23 1.48 9.64
CA ALA A 55 7.91 2.19 10.73
C ALA A 55 7.43 3.65 10.87
N ALA A 56 7.00 4.28 9.77
CA ALA A 56 6.44 5.63 9.74
C ALA A 56 4.93 5.68 10.04
N GLY A 57 4.28 4.54 10.32
CA GLY A 57 2.87 4.48 10.73
C GLY A 57 1.87 4.06 9.65
N ALA A 58 2.32 3.53 8.51
CA ALA A 58 1.41 2.94 7.53
C ALA A 58 0.72 1.69 8.08
N LEU A 59 -0.57 1.52 7.77
CA LEU A 59 -1.33 0.30 8.03
C LEU A 59 -0.78 -0.88 7.22
N SER A 60 -0.45 -0.60 5.96
CA SER A 60 0.20 -1.54 5.03
C SER A 60 0.76 -0.76 3.84
N LEU A 61 1.67 -1.40 3.10
CA LEU A 61 2.17 -0.96 1.80
C LEU A 61 2.07 -2.14 0.84
N SER A 62 1.71 -1.93 -0.43
CA SER A 62 1.78 -2.96 -1.46
C SER A 62 2.00 -2.35 -2.84
N ILE A 63 1.99 -3.18 -3.88
CA ILE A 63 2.20 -2.81 -5.28
C ILE A 63 0.89 -2.26 -5.84
N ALA A 64 0.92 -1.07 -6.43
CA ALA A 64 -0.23 -0.51 -7.13
C ALA A 64 -0.36 -1.16 -8.51
N GLY A 65 -1.43 -1.94 -8.72
CA GLY A 65 -1.68 -2.63 -9.99
C GLY A 65 -0.57 -3.62 -10.35
N SER A 66 0.11 -3.39 -11.47
CA SER A 66 1.27 -4.18 -11.90
C SER A 66 2.61 -3.71 -11.33
N GLY A 67 2.65 -2.56 -10.66
CA GLY A 67 3.89 -1.84 -10.36
C GLY A 67 4.40 -1.03 -11.56
N PRO A 68 5.52 -0.30 -11.41
CA PRO A 68 6.42 -0.28 -10.25
C PRO A 68 5.95 0.60 -9.08
N THR A 69 4.87 1.36 -9.27
CA THR A 69 4.29 2.19 -8.21
C THR A 69 3.92 1.36 -6.99
N VAL A 70 4.24 1.87 -5.81
CA VAL A 70 3.77 1.35 -4.52
C VAL A 70 2.72 2.29 -3.94
N PHE A 71 1.86 1.76 -3.08
CA PHE A 71 0.89 2.56 -2.34
C PHE A 71 0.87 2.12 -0.88
N ALA A 72 0.59 3.07 0.02
CA ALA A 72 0.43 2.81 1.45
C ALA A 72 -0.92 3.33 1.92
N TRP A 73 -1.54 2.62 2.87
CA TRP A 73 -2.75 3.10 3.57
C TRP A 73 -2.34 3.65 4.92
N VAL A 74 -2.93 4.78 5.29
CA VAL A 74 -2.72 5.50 6.55
C VAL A 74 -4.06 6.01 7.06
N GLU A 75 -4.21 6.18 8.36
CA GLU A 75 -5.44 6.73 8.96
C GLU A 75 -5.45 8.25 8.93
N ASP A 76 -4.29 8.88 9.15
CA ASP A 76 -4.18 10.32 9.34
C ASP A 76 -3.37 11.01 8.25
N HIS A 77 -3.80 12.22 7.90
CA HIS A 77 -3.11 13.06 6.91
C HIS A 77 -1.69 13.48 7.36
N GLU A 78 -1.48 13.66 8.67
CA GLU A 78 -0.14 13.94 9.23
C GLU A 78 0.79 12.73 9.07
N VAL A 79 0.28 11.51 9.30
CA VAL A 79 1.01 10.27 9.08
C VAL A 79 1.31 10.06 7.59
N ALA A 80 0.39 10.47 6.69
CA ALA A 80 0.60 10.38 5.24
C ALA A 80 1.90 11.05 4.78
N HIS A 81 2.22 12.25 5.29
CA HIS A 81 3.43 12.98 4.93
C HIS A 81 4.71 12.29 5.44
N SER A 82 4.66 11.72 6.64
CA SER A 82 5.77 10.96 7.22
C SER A 82 6.04 9.68 6.42
N VAL A 83 4.98 8.94 6.08
CA VAL A 83 5.05 7.72 5.27
C VAL A 83 5.54 8.03 3.85
N GLU A 84 5.03 9.08 3.22
CA GLU A 84 5.48 9.54 1.91
C GLU A 84 6.98 9.85 1.90
N SER A 85 7.44 10.64 2.89
CA SER A 85 8.84 11.01 3.03
C SER A 85 9.75 9.79 3.24
N ALA A 86 9.31 8.84 4.07
CA ALA A 86 10.05 7.61 4.35
C ALA A 86 10.21 6.75 3.10
N ILE A 87 9.13 6.54 2.33
CA ILE A 87 9.16 5.77 1.08
C ILE A 87 10.08 6.43 0.05
N ARG A 88 9.92 7.75 -0.16
CA ARG A 88 10.74 8.51 -1.12
C ARG A 88 12.21 8.45 -0.75
N TRP A 89 12.54 8.63 0.52
CA TRP A 89 13.92 8.53 1.01
C TRP A 89 14.51 7.15 0.71
N THR A 90 13.77 6.07 0.99
CA THR A 90 14.25 4.71 0.72
C THR A 90 14.58 4.48 -0.75
N PHE A 91 13.70 4.90 -1.67
CA PHE A 91 14.00 4.77 -3.10
C PHE A 91 15.15 5.69 -3.54
N GLN A 92 15.25 6.89 -2.97
CA GLN A 92 16.36 7.80 -3.26
C GLN A 92 17.72 7.21 -2.85
N GLN A 93 17.80 6.49 -1.72
CA GLN A 93 19.02 5.77 -1.32
C GLN A 93 19.43 4.68 -2.31
N GLN A 94 18.47 4.17 -3.10
CA GLN A 94 18.71 3.22 -4.19
C GLN A 94 18.96 3.91 -5.54
N GLY A 95 19.07 5.25 -5.57
CA GLY A 95 19.27 6.04 -6.79
C GLY A 95 18.01 6.16 -7.67
N ILE A 96 16.82 5.89 -7.11
CA ILE A 96 15.55 5.91 -7.84
C ILE A 96 14.81 7.21 -7.50
N ALA A 97 14.50 8.01 -8.52
CA ALA A 97 13.66 9.18 -8.37
C ALA A 97 12.19 8.78 -8.19
N CYS A 98 11.47 9.44 -7.29
CA CYS A 98 10.06 9.18 -7.03
C CYS A 98 9.24 10.46 -6.97
N ASP A 99 8.19 10.49 -7.78
CA ASP A 99 7.02 11.33 -7.57
C ASP A 99 6.12 10.67 -6.53
N ALA A 100 5.45 11.49 -5.72
CA ALA A 100 4.54 11.00 -4.70
C ALA A 100 3.31 11.91 -4.58
N TRP A 101 2.21 11.28 -4.19
CA TRP A 101 0.94 11.92 -3.95
C TRP A 101 0.29 11.27 -2.73
N SER A 102 -0.26 12.10 -1.86
CA SER A 102 -1.06 11.69 -0.71
C SER A 102 -2.43 12.36 -0.78
N GLY A 103 -3.47 11.64 -0.38
CA GLY A 103 -4.83 12.15 -0.41
C GLY A 103 -5.87 11.07 -0.12
N PRO A 104 -7.13 11.48 0.14
CA PRO A 104 -8.21 10.55 0.37
C PRO A 104 -8.60 9.81 -0.91
N VAL A 105 -9.33 8.71 -0.76
CA VAL A 105 -9.95 8.01 -1.90
C VAL A 105 -10.85 8.98 -2.66
N ASN A 106 -10.60 9.15 -3.96
CA ASN A 106 -11.43 10.00 -4.82
C ASN A 106 -12.85 9.41 -4.95
N ARG A 107 -13.85 10.15 -4.46
CA ARG A 107 -15.26 9.75 -4.48
C ARG A 107 -16.03 10.26 -5.69
N THR A 108 -15.46 11.17 -6.47
CA THR A 108 -16.11 11.80 -7.64
C THR A 108 -15.89 10.98 -8.91
N GLY A 109 -14.72 10.34 -9.05
CA GLY A 109 -14.34 9.66 -10.28
C GLY A 109 -14.12 10.63 -11.44
N ALA A 110 -14.37 10.17 -12.67
CA ALA A 110 -14.22 10.98 -13.87
C ALA A 110 -15.32 12.06 -13.95
N HIS A 111 -14.92 13.28 -14.26
CA HIS A 111 -15.81 14.43 -14.44
C HIS A 111 -15.28 15.32 -15.57
N LEU A 112 -16.14 16.18 -16.12
CA LEU A 112 -15.74 17.12 -17.16
C LEU A 112 -14.92 18.26 -16.55
N CYS A 113 -13.68 18.42 -17.00
CA CYS A 113 -12.88 19.60 -16.72
C CYS A 113 -13.44 20.77 -17.56
N ARG A 114 -13.82 21.87 -16.91
CA ARG A 114 -14.26 23.09 -17.58
C ARG A 114 -13.08 24.00 -17.88
#